data_AF-A0A963I1W8-F1
#
_entry.id   AF-A0A963I1W8-F1
#
_cell.length_a   1.000
_cell.length_b   1.000
_cell.length_c   1.000
_cell.angle_alpha   90.00
_cell.angle_beta   90.00
_cell.angle_gamma   90.00
#
_symmetry.space_group_name_H-M   'P 1'
#
loop_
_entity.id
_entity.type
_entity.pdbx_description
1 polymer ?
#
loop_
_entity_poly.entity_id
_entity_poly.type
_entity_poly.pdbx_seq_one_letter_code
_entity_poly.pdbx_strand_id
1 'polypeptide(L)'
;MMALDARAIRYTTLAITGTDPIRLAFPAGQYLVTEPVVLVTVSGGPTHVTITATPETVSGYGEVYTGVDLVFDAALVGLRASVAVLGQGF
;
A
#
# COMPACT_ATOMS: atom_id res chain seq x y z
N MET A 1 23.98 -8.51 -11.75
CA MET A 1 23.63 -7.87 -10.48
C MET A 1 22.72 -6.70 -10.83
N MET A 2 21.41 -6.92 -10.80
CA MET A 2 20.42 -5.86 -11.09
C MET A 2 20.38 -4.96 -9.86
N ALA A 3 20.66 -3.67 -10.03
CA ALA A 3 20.69 -2.72 -8.94
C ALA A 3 19.27 -2.56 -8.39
N LEU A 4 19.04 -3.02 -7.16
CA LEU A 4 17.82 -2.71 -6.39
C LEU A 4 17.70 -1.18 -6.33
N ASP A 5 16.69 -0.63 -6.98
CA ASP A 5 16.50 0.82 -6.95
C ASP A 5 16.06 1.25 -5.55
N ALA A 6 16.82 2.16 -4.97
CA ALA A 6 16.68 2.57 -3.59
C ALA A 6 15.48 3.50 -3.47
N ARG A 7 14.32 2.90 -3.12
CA ARG A 7 13.04 3.51 -2.69
C ARG A 7 11.98 3.54 -3.78
N ALA A 8 11.13 2.51 -3.82
CA ALA A 8 9.82 2.63 -4.42
C ALA A 8 8.94 3.46 -3.48
N ILE A 9 8.73 4.72 -3.85
CA ILE A 9 7.82 5.64 -3.16
C ILE A 9 6.58 5.81 -4.02
N ARG A 10 5.41 5.48 -3.47
CA ARG A 10 4.12 5.74 -4.12
C ARG A 10 3.28 6.66 -3.27
N TYR A 11 2.66 7.63 -3.91
CA TYR A 11 1.67 8.50 -3.30
C TYR A 11 0.35 8.35 -4.05
N THR A 12 -0.75 8.21 -3.31
CA THR A 12 -2.09 8.19 -3.89
C THR A 12 -3.11 8.82 -2.95
N THR A 13 -4.23 9.26 -3.51
CA THR A 13 -5.41 9.67 -2.77
C THR A 13 -6.57 8.78 -3.18
N LEU A 14 -7.30 8.27 -2.20
CA LEU A 14 -8.45 7.40 -2.43
C LEU A 14 -9.68 7.91 -1.66
N ALA A 15 -10.86 7.62 -2.21
CA ALA A 15 -12.12 7.81 -1.50
C ALA A 15 -12.41 6.57 -0.65
N ILE A 16 -12.88 6.78 0.58
CA ILE A 16 -13.28 5.69 1.47
C ILE A 16 -14.76 5.41 1.19
N THR A 17 -15.04 4.36 0.42
CA THR A 17 -16.40 4.05 -0.07
C THR A 17 -17.13 2.99 0.75
N GLY A 18 -16.43 2.32 1.68
CA GLY A 18 -16.97 1.26 2.52
C GLY A 18 -15.92 0.77 3.52
N THR A 19 -16.23 -0.34 4.20
CA THR A 19 -15.36 -0.98 5.19
C THR A 19 -14.62 -2.20 4.66
N ASP A 20 -14.92 -2.63 3.42
CA ASP A 20 -14.19 -3.72 2.78
C ASP A 20 -12.74 -3.28 2.50
N PRO A 21 -11.76 -4.21 2.53
CA PRO A 21 -10.37 -3.89 2.24
C PRO A 21 -10.20 -3.21 0.88
N ILE A 22 -9.51 -2.08 0.87
CA ILE A 22 -9.10 -1.38 -0.35
C ILE A 22 -7.67 -1.81 -0.68
N ARG A 23 -7.50 -2.57 -1.76
CA ARG A 23 -6.18 -2.99 -2.25
C ARG A 23 -5.52 -1.87 -3.05
N LEU A 24 -4.35 -1.42 -2.59
CA LEU A 24 -3.41 -0.63 -3.37
C LEU A 24 -2.42 -1.56 -4.07
N ALA A 25 -2.75 -1.97 -5.30
CA ALA A 25 -1.90 -2.83 -6.11
C ALA A 25 -0.67 -2.07 -6.63
N PHE A 26 0.47 -2.74 -6.61
CA PHE A 26 1.70 -2.26 -7.24
C PHE A 26 1.74 -2.78 -8.69
N PRO A 27 1.98 -1.90 -9.69
CA PRO A 27 2.30 -2.29 -11.05
C PRO A 27 3.38 -3.38 -11.13
N ALA A 28 3.22 -4.28 -12.11
CA ALA A 28 4.22 -5.29 -12.41
C ALA A 28 5.60 -4.65 -12.63
N GLY A 29 6.64 -5.29 -12.09
CA GLY A 29 8.01 -4.76 -12.12
C GLY A 29 8.28 -3.64 -11.12
N GLN A 30 7.32 -3.29 -10.27
CA GLN A 30 7.50 -2.31 -9.19
C GLN A 30 6.99 -2.87 -7.84
N TYR A 31 7.20 -4.18 -7.65
CA TYR A 31 6.95 -4.89 -6.40
C TYR A 31 8.02 -4.56 -5.36
N LEU A 32 7.74 -4.85 -4.09
CA LEU A 32 8.67 -4.61 -3.00
C LEU A 32 9.28 -5.92 -2.49
N VAL A 33 10.57 -5.92 -2.20
CA VAL A 33 11.29 -7.07 -1.60
C VAL A 33 11.29 -7.04 -0.06
N THR A 34 10.93 -5.90 0.52
CA THR A 34 10.80 -5.72 1.97
C THR A 34 9.37 -5.36 2.30
N GLU A 35 8.95 -5.64 3.54
CA GLU A 35 7.65 -5.18 4.04
C GLU A 35 7.50 -3.67 3.85
N PRO A 36 6.38 -3.19 3.25
CA PRO A 36 6.17 -1.78 3.01
C PRO A 36 5.93 -1.00 4.29
N VAL A 37 6.53 0.19 4.38
CA VAL A 37 6.12 1.22 5.34
C VAL A 37 5.00 2.04 4.69
N VAL A 38 3.83 2.06 5.33
CA VAL A 38 2.65 2.78 4.82
C VAL A 38 2.28 3.89 5.79
N LEU A 39 2.17 5.11 5.27
CA LEU A 39 1.62 6.25 6.00
C LEU A 39 0.26 6.61 5.42
N VAL A 40 -0.75 6.74 6.27
CA VAL A 40 -2.10 7.13 5.88
C VAL A 40 -2.54 8.35 6.67
N THR A 41 -3.07 9.35 5.97
CA THR A 41 -3.77 10.48 6.58
C THR A 41 -5.19 10.54 6.05
N VAL A 42 -6.17 10.79 6.91
CA VAL A 42 -7.59 10.89 6.54
C VAL A 42 -8.03 12.33 6.72
N SER A 43 -8.58 12.92 5.66
CA SER A 43 -9.02 14.31 5.71
C SER A 43 -10.31 14.42 6.53
N GLY A 44 -10.23 15.12 7.67
CA GLY A 44 -11.38 15.33 8.55
C GLY A 44 -11.71 14.14 9.46
N GLY A 45 -10.80 13.17 9.62
CA GLY A 45 -10.99 12.01 10.48
C GLY A 45 -9.69 11.51 11.13
N PRO A 46 -9.78 10.58 12.10
CA PRO A 46 -8.61 9.93 12.67
C PRO A 46 -7.82 9.13 11.62
N THR A 47 -6.53 8.94 11.87
CA THR A 47 -5.61 8.20 10.99
C THR A 47 -5.52 6.71 11.34
N HIS A 48 -6.47 6.18 12.11
CA HIS A 48 -6.47 4.77 12.48
C HIS A 48 -6.95 3.95 11.28
N VAL A 49 -6.02 3.21 10.68
CA VAL A 49 -6.25 2.38 9.50
C VAL A 49 -5.52 1.06 9.75
N THR A 50 -6.21 -0.06 9.54
CA THR A 50 -5.55 -1.37 9.57
C THR A 50 -4.89 -1.59 8.22
N ILE A 51 -3.61 -1.92 8.23
CA ILE A 51 -2.79 -2.08 7.03
C ILE A 51 -2.27 -3.51 7.02
N THR A 52 -2.44 -4.21 5.91
CA THR A 52 -1.92 -5.56 5.73
C THR A 52 -1.13 -5.64 4.44
N ALA A 53 0.06 -6.22 4.53
CA ALA A 53 0.92 -6.52 3.40
C ALA A 53 1.31 -7.99 3.52
N THR A 54 0.96 -8.80 2.54
CA THR A 54 1.31 -10.23 2.52
C THR A 54 2.26 -10.47 1.35
N PRO A 55 3.42 -11.08 1.58
CA PRO A 55 4.31 -11.45 0.49
C PRO A 55 3.68 -12.55 -0.37
N GLU A 56 3.90 -12.48 -1.68
CA GLU A 56 3.38 -13.37 -2.70
C GLU A 56 4.54 -13.85 -3.57
N THR A 57 4.53 -15.11 -3.98
CA THR A 57 5.52 -15.62 -4.94
C THR A 57 5.12 -15.24 -6.36
N VAL A 58 5.93 -14.43 -7.03
CA VAL A 58 5.73 -13.99 -8.42
C VAL A 58 6.83 -14.55 -9.32
N SER A 59 6.44 -15.15 -10.44
CA SER A 59 7.37 -15.71 -11.42
C SER A 59 8.34 -14.63 -11.93
N GLY A 60 9.64 -14.92 -11.88
CA GLY A 60 10.70 -13.99 -12.29
C GLY A 60 11.13 -12.98 -11.20
N TYR A 61 10.41 -12.89 -10.09
CA TYR A 61 10.72 -11.96 -8.99
C TYR A 61 10.92 -12.66 -7.63
N GLY A 62 10.39 -13.87 -7.43
CA GLY A 62 10.47 -14.58 -6.15
C GLY A 62 9.39 -14.11 -5.17
N GLU A 63 9.69 -14.11 -3.88
CA GLU A 63 8.77 -13.65 -2.83
C GLU A 63 8.79 -12.12 -2.69
N VAL A 64 7.65 -11.48 -2.95
CA VAL A 64 7.55 -10.02 -3.08
C VAL A 64 6.20 -9.52 -2.56
N TYR A 65 6.12 -8.25 -2.17
CA TYR A 65 4.84 -7.60 -1.90
C TYR A 65 4.29 -7.00 -3.20
N THR A 66 3.09 -7.40 -3.59
CA THR A 66 2.41 -6.92 -4.80
C THR A 66 1.40 -5.81 -4.53
N GLY A 67 1.18 -5.48 -3.26
CA GLY A 67 0.30 -4.40 -2.84
C GLY A 67 0.11 -4.37 -1.33
N VAL A 68 -0.73 -3.45 -0.88
CA VAL A 68 -1.17 -3.34 0.51
C VAL A 68 -2.67 -3.23 0.58
N ASP A 69 -3.26 -3.86 1.58
CA ASP A 69 -4.68 -3.77 1.88
C ASP A 69 -4.91 -2.78 3.02
N LEU A 70 -5.87 -1.88 2.81
CA LEU A 70 -6.25 -0.85 3.77
C LEU A 70 -7.68 -1.08 4.23
N VAL A 71 -7.89 -1.18 5.53
CA VAL A 71 -9.22 -1.28 6.14
C VAL A 71 -9.47 -0.06 7.00
N PHE A 72 -10.56 0.64 6.69
CA PHE A 72 -10.98 1.87 7.36
C PHE A 72 -12.20 1.62 8.23
N ASP A 73 -12.29 2.33 9.36
CA ASP A 73 -13.48 2.32 10.20
C ASP A 73 -14.70 2.91 9.47
N ALA A 74 -15.89 2.39 9.78
CA ALA A 74 -17.15 2.84 9.17
C ALA A 74 -17.40 4.35 9.30
N ALA A 75 -16.90 4.97 10.38
CA ALA A 75 -17.00 6.42 10.61
C ALA A 75 -16.24 7.27 9.57
N LEU A 76 -15.37 6.67 8.77
CA LEU A 76 -14.56 7.35 7.76
C LEU A 76 -15.15 7.25 6.35
N VAL A 77 -16.24 6.50 6.16
CA VAL A 77 -16.90 6.36 4.86
C VAL A 77 -17.41 7.71 4.38
N GLY A 78 -17.13 8.05 3.12
CA GLY A 78 -17.40 9.36 2.51
C GLY A 78 -16.25 10.36 2.62
N LEU A 79 -15.22 10.08 3.42
CA LEU A 79 -13.99 10.88 3.49
C LEU A 79 -12.97 10.44 2.43
N ARG A 80 -11.81 11.12 2.43
CA ARG A 80 -10.67 10.82 1.58
C ARG A 80 -9.42 10.55 2.39
N ALA A 81 -8.62 9.59 1.94
CA ALA A 81 -7.32 9.27 2.52
C ALA A 81 -6.19 9.60 1.54
N SER A 82 -5.10 10.16 2.05
CA SER A 82 -3.82 10.25 1.34
C SER A 82 -2.88 9.20 1.89
N VAL A 83 -2.29 8.42 0.99
CA VAL A 83 -1.47 7.26 1.32
C VAL A 83 -0.10 7.42 0.69
N ALA A 84 0.94 7.19 1.49
CA ALA A 84 2.30 7.02 1.04
C ALA A 84 2.74 5.59 1.33
N VAL A 85 3.27 4.90 0.32
CA VAL A 85 3.88 3.58 0.46
C VAL A 85 5.36 3.70 0.15
N LEU A 86 6.19 3.18 1.04
CA LEU A 86 7.64 3.23 0.99
C LEU A 86 8.18 1.81 1.11
N GLY A 87 9.13 1.45 0.27
CA GLY A 87 9.84 0.18 0.41
C GLY A 87 11.00 0.04 -0.57
N GLN A 88 11.73 -1.06 -0.43
CA GLN A 88 12.76 -1.43 -1.39
C GLN A 88 12.12 -2.16 -2.57
N GLY A 89 12.27 -1.63 -3.78
CA GLY A 89 11.73 -2.21 -5.01
C GLY A 89 12.71 -3.14 -5.72
N PHE A 90 12.21 -3.86 -6.74
CA PHE A 90 13.03 -4.50 -7.77
C PHE A 90 13.57 -3.50 -8.79
#